data_AF-A0A7V8WMU8-F1
#
_entry.id   AF-A0A7V8WMU8-F1
#
_cell.length_a   1.000
_cell.length_b   1.000
_cell.length_c   1.000
_cell.angle_alpha   90.00
_cell.angle_beta   90.00
_cell.angle_gamma   90.00
#
_symmetry.space_group_name_H-M   'P 1'
#
loop_
_entity.id
_entity.type
_entity.pdbx_description
1 polymer ?
#
loop_
_entity_poly.entity_id
_entity_poly.type
_entity_poly.pdbx_seq_one_letter_code
_entity_poly.pdbx_strand_id
1 'polypeptide(L)'
;MRTSALLAAAFVVLSACDPGGGGDDGSAQRVPVGAPRTEPGPVVGLVGTMTGPGAWRGDDAFEGADLGVNVLNRSLAPGREPYELVTLDDHGDSDRALALVERLAAEDATAGVVFAGPPEVLPLAEDALTQAGVPAILCYGDLPAAPLERSQPHLFQVSPPISWQAKHLADYILEDRGYETTGLLMERSPSGLEARSALQQALAGAGGRRAEWVGYSPGADNLPELLARLRRRRVEAMVVGGGPGLVERLEVALRRAGALYRSTEAARIRSRGNGRGRPGWRPQTLLFDLGLTPGVGLPPGTVAAEGLARGAHYLPLPGFRRWRSAFVDWWDAEPYGWELRAYQAVAMIGWASGRARPGADLAASLEAARGIRLGGMAASFGPRDHVSVERRTVGLWTIPRPGINVPERGRLPGAMPWVPLGRTFGFGGRVALPPGNARLLWKRRPNGTHRLRFGVGTLQADPVH
;
A
#
# COMPACT_ATOMS: atom_id res chain seq x y z
N MET A 1 13.81 -77.94 1.48
CA MET A 1 13.99 -76.83 0.52
C MET A 1 13.01 -75.72 0.92
N ARG A 2 13.53 -74.60 1.46
CA ARG A 2 13.37 -73.21 0.97
C ARG A 2 11.89 -72.76 0.86
N THR A 3 11.38 -71.67 1.44
CA THR A 3 11.92 -70.45 2.09
C THR A 3 10.69 -69.68 2.61
N SER A 4 10.62 -69.34 3.91
CA SER A 4 10.72 -67.98 4.48
C SER A 4 9.68 -66.92 4.05
N ALA A 5 8.86 -66.47 4.99
CA ALA A 5 8.34 -65.11 5.05
C ALA A 5 8.27 -64.66 6.53
N LEU A 6 9.19 -63.77 6.91
CA LEU A 6 9.29 -63.12 8.21
C LEU A 6 8.38 -61.89 8.22
N LEU A 7 7.42 -61.83 9.16
CA LEU A 7 6.77 -60.59 9.57
C LEU A 7 7.70 -59.86 10.55
N ALA A 8 8.05 -58.61 10.25
CA ALA A 8 8.63 -57.68 11.21
C ALA A 8 7.69 -56.48 11.35
N ALA A 9 7.07 -56.37 12.54
CA ALA A 9 6.28 -55.23 12.95
C ALA A 9 7.21 -54.04 13.28
N ALA A 10 7.03 -52.91 12.59
CA ALA A 10 7.75 -51.69 12.88
C ALA A 10 6.94 -50.82 13.86
N PHE A 11 7.50 -50.64 15.05
CA PHE A 11 7.08 -49.68 16.06
C PHE A 11 7.36 -48.25 15.56
N VAL A 12 6.35 -47.38 15.55
CA VAL A 12 6.53 -45.94 15.35
C VAL A 12 6.88 -45.32 16.71
N VAL A 13 8.10 -44.80 16.82
CA VAL A 13 8.58 -44.04 17.98
C VAL A 13 8.26 -42.56 17.77
N LEU A 14 7.44 -41.99 18.66
CA LEU A 14 7.26 -40.55 18.82
C LEU A 14 8.54 -39.95 19.42
N SER A 15 9.25 -39.14 18.64
CA SER A 15 10.39 -38.35 19.09
C SER A 15 9.97 -36.89 19.25
N ALA A 16 9.70 -36.49 20.49
CA ALA A 16 9.63 -35.10 20.90
C ALA A 16 10.97 -34.72 21.55
N CYS A 17 11.67 -33.72 21.01
CA CYS A 17 12.74 -33.00 21.68
C CYS A 17 12.88 -31.60 21.05
N ASP A 18 12.54 -30.59 21.83
CA ASP A 18 13.14 -29.25 21.85
C ASP A 18 13.89 -29.20 23.21
N PRO A 19 15.10 -28.62 23.37
CA PRO A 19 15.30 -27.17 23.29
C PRO A 19 16.68 -26.67 22.78
N GLY A 20 16.64 -25.56 22.05
CA GLY A 20 17.47 -24.39 22.38
C GLY A 20 18.70 -24.07 21.52
N GLY A 21 18.63 -22.91 20.85
CA GLY A 21 19.71 -21.93 20.85
C GLY A 21 20.41 -21.64 19.52
N GLY A 22 20.08 -20.50 18.91
CA GLY A 22 21.03 -19.74 18.09
C GLY A 22 20.60 -19.49 16.65
N GLY A 23 20.00 -18.31 16.44
CA GLY A 23 20.11 -17.44 15.26
C GLY A 23 20.07 -18.05 13.86
N ASP A 24 18.92 -17.91 13.20
CA ASP A 24 18.84 -17.34 11.85
C ASP A 24 17.36 -16.96 11.59
N ASP A 25 16.98 -15.69 11.76
CA ASP A 25 15.63 -15.19 11.41
C ASP A 25 15.53 -14.96 9.90
N GLY A 26 15.93 -15.96 9.11
CA GLY A 26 15.52 -16.08 7.73
C GLY A 26 14.07 -16.55 7.72
N SER A 27 13.13 -15.67 7.38
CA SER A 27 11.73 -16.03 7.16
C SER A 27 11.65 -17.13 6.09
N ALA A 28 11.60 -18.38 6.52
CA ALA A 28 11.37 -19.51 5.62
C ALA A 28 10.00 -19.29 4.97
N GLN A 29 10.03 -18.97 3.69
CA GLN A 29 8.87 -18.63 2.88
C GLN A 29 7.90 -19.83 2.92
N ARG A 30 6.74 -19.67 3.57
CA ARG A 30 5.74 -20.75 3.67
C ARG A 30 5.20 -21.05 2.28
N VAL A 31 5.41 -22.26 1.78
CA VAL A 31 4.83 -22.72 0.51
C VAL A 31 3.38 -23.13 0.78
N PRO A 32 2.38 -22.69 -0.02
CA PRO A 32 1.01 -23.15 0.15
C PRO A 32 0.92 -24.67 0.09
N VAL A 33 0.34 -25.28 1.12
CA VAL A 33 0.20 -26.74 1.22
C VAL A 33 -0.94 -27.21 0.31
N GLY A 34 -0.59 -27.70 -0.88
CA GLY A 34 -1.49 -28.43 -1.77
C GLY A 34 -1.29 -29.95 -1.66
N ALA A 35 -2.38 -30.72 -1.64
CA ALA A 35 -2.34 -32.18 -1.80
C ALA A 35 -1.75 -32.57 -3.17
N PRO A 36 -1.11 -33.75 -3.33
CA PRO A 36 -0.54 -34.18 -4.60
C PRO A 36 -1.59 -34.27 -5.71
N ARG A 37 -1.23 -33.88 -6.94
CA ARG A 37 -2.15 -33.64 -8.08
C ARG A 37 -1.88 -34.57 -9.26
N THR A 38 -2.92 -34.79 -10.07
CA THR A 38 -2.88 -35.50 -11.36
C THR A 38 -2.85 -34.55 -12.57
N GLU A 39 -3.29 -33.29 -12.43
CA GLU A 39 -3.31 -32.23 -13.46
C GLU A 39 -3.03 -30.86 -12.80
N PRO A 40 -2.34 -29.91 -13.46
CA PRO A 40 -2.07 -28.58 -12.91
C PRO A 40 -3.33 -27.70 -12.94
N GLY A 41 -3.57 -26.96 -11.86
CA GLY A 41 -4.68 -26.01 -11.73
C GLY A 41 -4.33 -24.62 -12.25
N PRO A 42 -5.27 -23.66 -12.19
CA PRO A 42 -5.01 -22.30 -12.63
C PRO A 42 -3.90 -21.64 -11.79
N VAL A 43 -2.99 -20.92 -12.46
CA VAL A 43 -1.84 -20.25 -11.85
C VAL A 43 -2.17 -18.79 -11.56
N VAL A 44 -1.90 -18.36 -10.33
CA VAL A 44 -1.72 -16.95 -9.98
C VAL A 44 -0.22 -16.69 -9.96
N GLY A 45 0.28 -15.91 -10.91
CA GLY A 45 1.68 -15.52 -10.93
C GLY A 45 1.91 -14.30 -10.05
N LEU A 46 2.94 -14.32 -9.21
CA LEU A 46 3.46 -13.17 -8.48
C LEU A 46 4.85 -12.82 -9.02
N VAL A 47 4.98 -11.68 -9.67
CA VAL A 47 6.29 -11.08 -10.00
C VAL A 47 6.55 -9.97 -9.00
N GLY A 48 7.59 -10.10 -8.19
CA GLY A 48 7.92 -9.11 -7.17
C GLY A 48 9.41 -8.92 -6.98
N THR A 49 9.80 -7.73 -6.53
CA THR A 49 11.17 -7.48 -6.08
C THR A 49 11.33 -8.07 -4.69
N MET A 50 11.95 -9.25 -4.58
CA MET A 50 12.13 -10.00 -3.32
C MET A 50 13.54 -9.88 -2.76
N THR A 51 14.46 -9.30 -3.53
CA THR A 51 15.85 -9.09 -3.10
C THR A 51 16.30 -7.65 -3.38
N GLY A 52 17.36 -7.25 -2.68
CA GLY A 52 17.91 -5.90 -2.78
C GLY A 52 17.08 -4.84 -2.04
N PRO A 53 17.32 -3.54 -2.30
CA PRO A 53 16.73 -2.44 -1.53
C PRO A 53 15.20 -2.34 -1.60
N GLY A 54 14.58 -3.01 -2.59
CA GLY A 54 13.14 -3.05 -2.81
C GLY A 54 12.44 -4.31 -2.30
N ALA A 55 13.17 -5.24 -1.65
CA ALA A 55 12.69 -6.58 -1.25
C ALA A 55 11.34 -6.57 -0.52
N TRP A 56 11.11 -5.56 0.32
CA TRP A 56 9.86 -5.36 1.06
C TRP A 56 8.60 -5.41 0.17
N ARG A 57 8.69 -4.99 -1.10
CA ARG A 57 7.55 -5.06 -2.04
C ARG A 57 7.15 -6.50 -2.34
N GLY A 58 8.15 -7.35 -2.61
CA GLY A 58 7.95 -8.76 -2.90
C GLY A 58 7.50 -9.53 -1.67
N ASP A 59 8.09 -9.24 -0.51
CA ASP A 59 7.77 -9.91 0.77
C ASP A 59 6.31 -9.67 1.16
N ASP A 60 5.89 -8.40 1.24
CA ASP A 60 4.50 -8.03 1.56
C ASP A 60 3.50 -8.59 0.53
N ALA A 61 3.87 -8.51 -0.76
CA ALA A 61 3.02 -9.00 -1.83
C ALA A 61 2.87 -10.52 -1.77
N PHE A 62 3.92 -11.24 -1.41
CA PHE A 62 3.89 -12.68 -1.21
C PHE A 62 2.95 -13.05 -0.06
N GLU A 63 3.10 -12.43 1.11
CA GLU A 63 2.24 -12.71 2.26
C GLU A 63 0.75 -12.46 1.96
N GLY A 64 0.48 -11.38 1.23
CA GLY A 64 -0.87 -11.02 0.79
C GLY A 64 -1.45 -11.98 -0.27
N ALA A 65 -0.65 -12.32 -1.27
CA ALA A 65 -1.06 -13.20 -2.37
C ALA A 65 -1.29 -14.63 -1.87
N ASP A 66 -0.40 -15.16 -1.02
CA ASP A 66 -0.50 -16.50 -0.46
C ASP A 66 -1.78 -16.66 0.38
N LEU A 67 -2.07 -15.69 1.26
CA LEU A 67 -3.35 -15.64 1.97
C LEU A 67 -4.53 -15.55 0.99
N GLY A 68 -4.41 -14.73 -0.06
CA GLY A 68 -5.43 -14.56 -1.08
C GLY A 68 -5.76 -15.86 -1.80
N VAL A 69 -4.74 -16.62 -2.21
CA VAL A 69 -4.88 -17.92 -2.88
C VAL A 69 -5.48 -18.95 -1.93
N ASN A 70 -5.02 -19.01 -0.67
CA ASN A 70 -5.62 -19.88 0.35
C ASN A 70 -7.11 -19.59 0.57
N VAL A 71 -7.50 -18.32 0.70
CA VAL A 71 -8.92 -17.92 0.84
C VAL A 71 -9.72 -18.25 -0.42
N LEU A 72 -9.15 -18.00 -1.61
CA LEU A 72 -9.77 -18.33 -2.88
C LEU A 72 -10.04 -19.84 -3.00
N ASN A 73 -9.03 -20.67 -2.71
CA ASN A 73 -9.13 -22.12 -2.77
C ASN A 73 -10.18 -22.70 -1.82
N ARG A 74 -10.29 -22.16 -0.60
CA ARG A 74 -11.35 -22.54 0.35
C ARG A 74 -12.76 -22.17 -0.11
N SER A 75 -12.89 -21.24 -1.05
CA SER A 75 -14.18 -20.78 -1.59
C SER A 75 -14.62 -21.52 -2.86
N LEU A 76 -13.79 -22.41 -3.39
CA LEU A 76 -14.09 -23.14 -4.61
C LEU A 76 -15.23 -24.13 -4.42
N ALA A 77 -16.03 -24.31 -5.47
CA ALA A 77 -16.99 -25.40 -5.53
C ALA A 77 -16.26 -26.76 -5.50
N PRO A 78 -16.84 -27.80 -4.88
CA PRO A 78 -16.26 -29.14 -4.89
C PRO A 78 -15.91 -29.62 -6.30
N GLY A 79 -14.75 -30.25 -6.46
CA GLY A 79 -14.27 -30.78 -7.75
C GLY A 79 -13.60 -29.74 -8.67
N ARG A 80 -13.44 -28.49 -8.22
CA ARG A 80 -12.60 -27.51 -8.91
C ARG A 80 -11.14 -27.68 -8.50
N GLU A 81 -10.26 -27.63 -9.49
CA GLU A 81 -8.82 -27.61 -9.25
C GLU A 81 -8.41 -26.36 -8.44
N PRO A 82 -7.62 -26.51 -7.37
CA PRO A 82 -7.11 -25.38 -6.62
C PRO A 82 -6.15 -24.53 -7.46
N TYR A 83 -6.16 -23.23 -7.19
CA TYR A 83 -5.18 -22.27 -7.69
C TYR A 83 -3.81 -22.53 -7.07
N GLU A 84 -2.78 -22.36 -7.88
CA GLU A 84 -1.38 -22.38 -7.47
C GLU A 84 -0.82 -20.96 -7.46
N LEU A 85 0.02 -20.63 -6.47
CA LEU A 85 0.77 -19.38 -6.44
C LEU A 85 2.19 -19.63 -6.96
N VAL A 86 2.53 -19.09 -8.13
CA VAL A 86 3.88 -19.14 -8.69
C VAL A 86 4.57 -17.81 -8.38
N THR A 87 5.64 -17.85 -7.59
CA THR A 87 6.32 -16.65 -7.10
C THR A 87 7.69 -16.47 -7.76
N LEU A 88 7.95 -15.29 -8.33
CA LEU A 88 9.10 -15.01 -9.18
C LEU A 88 9.79 -13.70 -8.75
N ASP A 89 11.08 -13.80 -8.41
CA ASP A 89 11.91 -12.64 -8.05
C ASP A 89 12.49 -11.95 -9.29
N ASP A 90 12.20 -10.66 -9.43
CA ASP A 90 12.76 -9.80 -10.48
C ASP A 90 14.07 -9.09 -10.08
N HIS A 91 14.51 -9.19 -8.82
CA HIS A 91 15.68 -8.50 -8.26
C HIS A 91 15.63 -6.95 -8.40
N GLY A 92 14.46 -6.38 -8.67
CA GLY A 92 14.28 -4.96 -8.98
C GLY A 92 14.74 -4.56 -10.37
N ASP A 93 15.02 -5.52 -11.25
CA ASP A 93 15.50 -5.30 -12.61
C ASP A 93 14.34 -5.28 -13.61
N SER A 94 14.25 -4.22 -14.42
CA SER A 94 13.13 -4.00 -15.33
C SER A 94 13.07 -5.02 -16.48
N ASP A 95 14.22 -5.38 -17.06
CA ASP A 95 14.28 -6.32 -18.18
C ASP A 95 13.89 -7.73 -17.72
N ARG A 96 14.37 -8.13 -16.54
CA ARG A 96 13.97 -9.38 -15.91
C ARG A 96 12.49 -9.38 -15.54
N ALA A 97 11.96 -8.32 -14.93
CA ALA A 97 10.56 -8.21 -14.58
C ALA A 97 9.67 -8.40 -15.82
N LEU A 98 10.03 -7.77 -16.94
CA LEU A 98 9.32 -7.91 -18.22
C LEU A 98 9.30 -9.37 -18.69
N ALA A 99 10.48 -10.00 -18.76
CA ALA A 99 10.60 -11.39 -19.19
C ALA A 99 9.82 -12.37 -18.30
N LEU A 100 9.72 -12.11 -16.99
CA LEU A 100 8.95 -12.93 -16.07
C LEU A 100 7.43 -12.78 -16.28
N VAL A 101 6.94 -11.56 -16.55
CA VAL A 101 5.52 -11.33 -16.89
C VAL A 101 5.18 -11.97 -18.24
N GLU A 102 6.03 -11.81 -19.25
CA GLU A 102 5.85 -12.43 -20.57
C GLU A 102 5.85 -13.96 -20.47
N ARG A 103 6.72 -14.54 -19.63
CA ARG A 103 6.72 -15.99 -19.37
C ARG A 103 5.40 -16.45 -18.76
N LEU A 104 4.90 -15.76 -17.74
CA LEU A 104 3.60 -16.08 -17.14
C LEU A 104 2.46 -15.94 -18.15
N ALA A 105 2.48 -14.91 -19.00
CA ALA A 105 1.48 -14.72 -20.05
C ALA A 105 1.51 -15.84 -21.10
N ALA A 106 2.67 -16.42 -21.37
CA ALA A 106 2.81 -17.56 -22.29
C ALA A 106 2.39 -18.91 -21.68
N GLU A 107 2.13 -18.98 -20.37
CA GLU A 107 1.65 -20.19 -19.70
C GLU A 107 0.11 -20.26 -19.76
N ASP A 108 -0.43 -21.25 -20.48
CA ASP A 108 -1.89 -21.43 -20.67
C ASP A 108 -2.69 -21.54 -19.35
N ALA A 109 -2.03 -21.97 -18.26
CA ALA A 109 -2.66 -22.11 -16.95
C ALA A 109 -2.80 -20.78 -16.20
N THR A 110 -2.14 -19.71 -16.64
CA THR A 110 -2.11 -18.43 -15.92
C THR A 110 -3.47 -17.75 -15.93
N ALA A 111 -4.04 -17.55 -14.74
CA ALA A 111 -5.29 -16.85 -14.51
C ALA A 111 -5.10 -15.33 -14.28
N GLY A 112 -3.89 -14.90 -13.94
CA GLY A 112 -3.59 -13.50 -13.66
C GLY A 112 -2.21 -13.30 -13.04
N VAL A 113 -1.71 -12.08 -13.15
CA VAL A 113 -0.43 -11.66 -12.57
C VAL A 113 -0.66 -10.64 -11.46
N VAL A 114 -0.21 -10.95 -10.25
CA VAL A 114 0.01 -9.98 -9.17
C VAL A 114 1.40 -9.39 -9.38
N PHE A 115 1.50 -8.08 -9.55
CA PHE A 115 2.76 -7.42 -9.87
C PHE A 115 3.19 -6.44 -8.77
N ALA A 116 4.35 -6.71 -8.19
CA ALA A 116 5.00 -5.94 -7.14
C ALA A 116 6.43 -5.49 -7.49
N GLY A 117 6.79 -5.55 -8.77
CA GLY A 117 8.08 -5.10 -9.32
C GLY A 117 8.15 -3.60 -9.63
N PRO A 118 9.10 -3.17 -10.49
CA PRO A 118 9.19 -1.82 -11.04
C PRO A 118 7.94 -1.45 -11.86
N PRO A 119 7.11 -0.48 -11.43
CA PRO A 119 5.78 -0.21 -12.03
C PRO A 119 5.81 0.15 -13.52
N GLU A 120 6.88 0.81 -13.97
CA GLU A 120 7.09 1.23 -15.35
C GLU A 120 7.18 0.07 -16.36
N VAL A 121 7.35 -1.18 -15.88
CA VAL A 121 7.48 -2.38 -16.70
C VAL A 121 6.14 -2.87 -17.23
N LEU A 122 5.06 -2.82 -16.44
CA LEU A 122 3.78 -3.41 -16.82
C LEU A 122 3.22 -2.92 -18.16
N PRO A 123 3.27 -1.61 -18.49
CA PRO A 123 2.86 -1.12 -19.82
C PRO A 123 3.61 -1.76 -20.99
N LEU A 124 4.85 -2.24 -20.78
CA LEU A 124 5.64 -2.92 -21.81
C LEU A 124 5.17 -4.36 -22.04
N ALA A 125 4.54 -4.98 -21.04
CA ALA A 125 4.04 -6.35 -21.10
C ALA A 125 2.61 -6.46 -21.66
N GLU A 126 1.95 -5.33 -21.97
CA GLU A 126 0.53 -5.30 -22.34
C GLU A 126 0.22 -6.16 -23.58
N ASP A 127 1.09 -6.17 -24.59
CA ASP A 127 0.87 -6.95 -25.80
C ASP A 127 0.83 -8.46 -25.50
N ALA A 128 1.74 -8.94 -24.65
CA ALA A 128 1.78 -10.34 -24.21
C ALA A 128 0.55 -10.69 -23.36
N LEU A 129 0.19 -9.82 -22.42
CA LEU A 129 -1.00 -9.99 -21.56
C LEU A 129 -2.29 -9.99 -22.39
N THR A 130 -2.36 -9.13 -23.41
CA THR A 130 -3.49 -9.04 -24.34
C THR A 130 -3.64 -10.29 -25.20
N GLN A 131 -2.54 -10.81 -25.72
CA GLN A 131 -2.56 -12.06 -26.50
C GLN A 131 -3.01 -13.24 -25.64
N ALA A 132 -2.66 -13.24 -24.35
CA ALA A 132 -3.04 -14.28 -23.40
C ALA A 132 -4.45 -14.09 -22.80
N GLY A 133 -5.02 -12.89 -22.86
CA GLY A 133 -6.27 -12.55 -22.16
C GLY A 133 -6.12 -12.57 -20.63
N VAL A 134 -4.92 -12.27 -20.12
CA VAL A 134 -4.54 -12.38 -18.71
C VAL A 134 -4.39 -10.99 -18.08
N PRO A 135 -5.09 -10.66 -16.99
CA PRO A 135 -4.91 -9.38 -16.31
C PRO A 135 -3.63 -9.37 -15.48
N ALA A 136 -2.95 -8.22 -15.45
CA ALA A 136 -1.88 -7.91 -14.51
C ALA A 136 -2.30 -6.78 -13.56
N ILE A 137 -2.03 -6.95 -12.27
CA ILE A 137 -2.54 -6.07 -11.21
C ILE A 137 -1.36 -5.49 -10.42
N LEU A 138 -1.14 -4.19 -10.57
CA LEU A 138 -0.08 -3.43 -9.90
C LEU A 138 -0.41 -3.19 -8.42
N CYS A 139 0.51 -3.61 -7.54
CA CYS A 139 0.39 -3.46 -6.09
C CYS A 139 1.04 -2.17 -5.54
N TYR A 140 2.07 -1.62 -6.20
CA TYR A 140 2.82 -0.46 -5.70
C TYR A 140 3.14 0.50 -6.82
N GLY A 141 3.18 1.81 -6.51
CA GLY A 141 3.39 2.85 -7.52
C GLY A 141 2.10 3.21 -8.26
N ASP A 142 2.26 3.69 -9.48
CA ASP A 142 1.17 4.11 -10.38
C ASP A 142 1.40 3.52 -11.77
N LEU A 143 0.32 3.17 -12.45
CA LEU A 143 0.33 2.97 -13.89
C LEU A 143 0.36 4.34 -14.58
N PRO A 144 1.09 4.50 -15.70
CA PRO A 144 1.18 5.80 -16.38
C PRO A 144 -0.20 6.33 -16.73
N ALA A 145 -0.47 7.58 -16.35
CA ALA A 145 -1.72 8.28 -16.64
C ALA A 145 -1.93 8.66 -18.13
N ALA A 146 -1.06 8.19 -19.05
CA ALA A 146 -1.31 8.30 -20.48
C ALA A 146 -2.74 7.80 -20.73
N PRO A 147 -3.53 8.49 -21.58
CA PRO A 147 -4.97 8.29 -21.56
C PRO A 147 -5.24 6.80 -21.68
N LEU A 148 -6.06 6.28 -20.77
CA LEU A 148 -6.73 4.98 -20.85
C LEU A 148 -7.65 4.96 -22.10
N GLU A 149 -7.11 5.42 -23.23
CA GLU A 149 -7.58 5.31 -24.59
C GLU A 149 -7.01 3.99 -25.10
N ARG A 150 -7.62 2.88 -24.66
CA ARG A 150 -7.55 1.56 -25.29
C ARG A 150 -6.17 0.87 -25.37
N SER A 151 -5.08 1.48 -24.89
CA SER A 151 -3.73 0.92 -25.07
C SER A 151 -3.28 -0.02 -23.95
N GLN A 152 -4.00 -0.11 -22.82
CA GLN A 152 -3.65 -0.97 -21.67
C GLN A 152 -4.87 -1.65 -21.00
N PRO A 153 -5.75 -2.34 -21.74
CA PRO A 153 -6.92 -3.02 -21.16
C PRO A 153 -6.60 -4.13 -20.14
N HIS A 154 -5.40 -4.70 -20.13
CA HIS A 154 -5.05 -5.82 -19.23
C HIS A 154 -4.40 -5.37 -17.93
N LEU A 155 -4.10 -4.08 -17.78
CA LEU A 155 -3.46 -3.56 -16.58
C LEU A 155 -4.47 -2.96 -15.60
N PHE A 156 -4.40 -3.40 -14.36
CA PHE A 156 -5.19 -2.92 -13.25
C PHE A 156 -4.29 -2.50 -12.09
N GLN A 157 -4.82 -1.70 -11.17
CA GLN A 157 -4.06 -1.19 -10.04
C GLN A 157 -4.88 -1.22 -8.75
N VAL A 158 -4.23 -1.65 -7.67
CA VAL A 158 -4.82 -1.68 -6.31
C VAL A 158 -4.22 -0.64 -5.37
N SER A 159 -3.15 0.06 -5.78
CA SER A 159 -2.61 1.24 -5.09
C SER A 159 -3.41 2.50 -5.44
N PRO A 160 -3.56 3.48 -4.52
CA PRO A 160 -4.12 4.77 -4.87
C PRO A 160 -3.17 5.51 -5.84
N PRO A 161 -3.68 6.05 -6.96
CA PRO A 161 -2.87 6.84 -7.88
C PRO A 161 -2.10 7.95 -7.18
N ILE A 162 -0.82 8.10 -7.55
CA ILE A 162 0.10 9.09 -6.99
C ILE A 162 -0.44 10.49 -7.21
N SER A 163 -1.10 10.74 -8.36
CA SER A 163 -1.76 12.02 -8.66
C SER A 163 -2.88 12.37 -7.66
N TRP A 164 -3.66 11.39 -7.20
CA TRP A 164 -4.72 11.62 -6.22
C TRP A 164 -4.12 11.95 -4.86
N GLN A 165 -3.07 11.21 -4.46
CA GLN A 165 -2.33 11.48 -3.22
C GLN A 165 -1.69 12.88 -3.25
N ALA A 166 -0.99 13.21 -4.35
CA ALA A 166 -0.34 14.49 -4.56
C ALA A 166 -1.32 15.66 -4.46
N LYS A 167 -2.53 15.51 -5.02
CA LYS A 167 -3.59 16.51 -4.86
C LYS A 167 -3.97 16.70 -3.39
N HIS A 168 -4.25 15.63 -2.65
CA HIS A 168 -4.61 15.75 -1.23
C HIS A 168 -3.49 16.38 -0.39
N LEU A 169 -2.23 16.05 -0.69
CA LEU A 169 -1.07 16.66 -0.04
C LEU A 169 -0.95 18.15 -0.37
N ALA A 170 -1.10 18.54 -1.65
CA ALA A 170 -1.04 19.93 -2.07
C ALA A 170 -2.17 20.79 -1.50
N ASP A 171 -3.43 20.32 -1.59
CA ASP A 171 -4.59 20.99 -1.01
C ASP A 171 -4.39 21.19 0.50
N TYR A 172 -3.86 20.18 1.18
CA TYR A 172 -3.54 20.30 2.60
C TYR A 172 -2.43 21.33 2.84
N ILE A 173 -1.31 21.27 2.15
CA ILE A 173 -0.19 22.21 2.34
C ILE A 173 -0.64 23.67 2.12
N LEU A 174 -1.39 23.94 1.05
CA LEU A 174 -1.70 25.29 0.59
C LEU A 174 -3.01 25.81 1.14
N GLU A 175 -4.10 25.07 0.99
CA GLU A 175 -5.42 25.54 1.39
C GLU A 175 -5.59 25.36 2.90
N ASP A 176 -5.28 24.17 3.41
CA ASP A 176 -5.48 23.90 4.82
C ASP A 176 -4.43 24.57 5.70
N ARG A 177 -3.16 24.37 5.35
CA ARG A 177 -2.01 24.76 6.17
C ARG A 177 -1.38 26.05 5.73
N GLY A 178 -1.82 26.67 4.63
CA GLY A 178 -1.35 27.98 4.15
C GLY A 178 0.16 28.14 4.22
N TYR A 179 0.91 27.06 3.93
CA TYR A 179 2.36 27.10 3.90
C TYR A 179 2.81 27.70 2.57
N GLU A 180 3.82 28.57 2.62
CA GLU A 180 4.31 29.28 1.45
C GLU A 180 5.54 28.58 0.86
N THR A 181 6.29 27.84 1.70
CA THR A 181 7.55 27.19 1.31
C THR A 181 7.48 25.68 1.48
N THR A 182 7.42 24.98 0.34
CA THR A 182 7.38 23.52 0.28
C THR A 182 8.71 22.97 -0.22
N GLY A 183 9.20 21.91 0.42
CA GLY A 183 10.37 21.14 0.01
C GLY A 183 9.99 19.70 -0.31
N LEU A 184 10.66 19.11 -1.29
CA LEU A 184 10.46 17.72 -1.72
C LEU A 184 11.74 16.93 -1.45
N LEU A 185 11.65 15.88 -0.65
CA LEU A 185 12.71 14.89 -0.47
C LEU A 185 12.28 13.60 -1.18
N MET A 186 12.74 13.38 -2.42
CA MET A 186 12.25 12.27 -3.26
C MET A 186 13.38 11.36 -3.66
N GLU A 187 13.10 10.06 -3.74
CA GLU A 187 14.03 9.08 -4.27
C GLU A 187 14.38 9.40 -5.73
N ARG A 188 15.62 9.13 -6.14
CA ARG A 188 16.08 9.21 -7.53
C ARG A 188 15.80 7.91 -8.26
N SER A 189 14.54 7.50 -8.26
CA SER A 189 13.99 6.37 -9.02
C SER A 189 12.86 6.84 -9.92
N PRO A 190 12.43 6.06 -10.93
CA PRO A 190 11.28 6.38 -11.77
C PRO A 190 10.04 6.76 -10.93
N SER A 191 9.66 5.93 -9.95
CA SER A 191 8.52 6.23 -9.06
C SER A 191 8.74 7.51 -8.23
N GLY A 192 9.97 7.78 -7.76
CA GLY A 192 10.27 9.01 -7.03
C GLY A 192 10.19 10.27 -7.90
N LEU A 193 10.58 10.18 -9.17
CA LEU A 193 10.45 11.27 -10.15
C LEU A 193 9.00 11.51 -10.54
N GLU A 194 8.18 10.46 -10.64
CA GLU A 194 6.74 10.55 -10.86
C GLU A 194 6.05 11.25 -9.68
N ALA A 195 6.30 10.81 -8.44
CA ALA A 195 5.78 11.46 -7.23
C ALA A 195 6.17 12.94 -7.15
N ARG A 196 7.42 13.26 -7.51
CA ARG A 196 7.89 14.66 -7.63
C ARG A 196 7.07 15.44 -8.67
N SER A 197 6.87 14.87 -9.86
CA SER A 197 6.15 15.52 -10.96
C SER A 197 4.69 15.77 -10.58
N ALA A 198 3.99 14.73 -10.09
CA ALA A 198 2.61 14.81 -9.66
C ALA A 198 2.40 15.87 -8.58
N LEU A 199 3.29 15.94 -7.60
CA LEU A 199 3.21 16.93 -6.54
C LEU A 199 3.53 18.35 -7.01
N GLN A 200 4.52 18.53 -7.89
CA GLN A 200 4.78 19.84 -8.49
C GLN A 200 3.57 20.35 -9.29
N GLN A 201 2.94 19.47 -10.06
CA GLN A 201 1.72 19.79 -10.79
C GLN A 201 0.54 20.11 -9.86
N ALA A 202 0.34 19.32 -8.81
CA ALA A 202 -0.72 19.55 -7.83
C ALA A 202 -0.52 20.88 -7.07
N LEU A 203 0.70 21.18 -6.64
CA LEU A 203 1.04 22.46 -6.00
C LEU A 203 0.79 23.64 -6.95
N ALA A 204 1.22 23.55 -8.21
CA ALA A 204 0.99 24.60 -9.19
C ALA A 204 -0.51 24.80 -9.49
N GLY A 205 -1.26 23.70 -9.63
CA GLY A 205 -2.70 23.73 -9.87
C GLY A 205 -3.51 24.34 -8.72
N ALA A 206 -3.00 24.25 -7.49
CA ALA A 206 -3.57 24.89 -6.30
C ALA A 206 -3.01 26.31 -6.04
N GLY A 207 -2.28 26.90 -6.99
CA GLY A 207 -1.73 28.25 -6.89
C GLY A 207 -0.46 28.39 -6.04
N GLY A 208 0.16 27.27 -5.65
CA GLY A 208 1.39 27.22 -4.89
C GLY A 208 2.64 27.51 -5.72
N ARG A 209 3.71 27.89 -5.02
CA ARG A 209 5.04 28.10 -5.62
C ARG A 209 5.69 26.75 -5.94
N ARG A 210 6.61 26.74 -6.92
CA ARG A 210 7.44 25.57 -7.21
C ARG A 210 8.23 25.16 -5.95
N ALA A 211 8.06 23.91 -5.53
CA ALA A 211 8.77 23.35 -4.40
C ALA A 211 10.24 23.06 -4.73
N GLU A 212 11.13 23.29 -3.76
CA GLU A 212 12.55 22.92 -3.87
C GLU A 212 12.67 21.40 -3.78
N TRP A 213 13.30 20.77 -4.77
CA TRP A 213 13.51 19.33 -4.75
C TRP A 213 14.95 18.97 -4.36
N VAL A 214 15.05 18.02 -3.45
CA VAL A 214 16.29 17.36 -3.04
C VAL A 214 16.14 15.88 -3.29
N GLY A 215 16.86 15.36 -4.29
CA GLY A 215 16.85 13.95 -4.64
C GLY A 215 17.86 13.14 -3.85
N TYR A 216 17.49 11.96 -3.34
CA TYR A 216 18.38 11.00 -2.66
C TYR A 216 18.41 9.65 -3.39
N SER A 217 19.48 8.87 -3.23
CA SER A 217 19.56 7.50 -3.78
C SER A 217 19.00 6.48 -2.78
N PRO A 218 18.40 5.35 -3.23
CA PRO A 218 18.06 4.24 -2.33
C PRO A 218 19.26 3.89 -1.43
N GLY A 219 19.02 3.72 -0.13
CA GLY A 219 20.09 3.45 0.84
C GLY A 219 21.00 4.65 1.18
N ALA A 220 20.67 5.88 0.78
CA ALA A 220 21.52 7.04 1.07
C ALA A 220 21.71 7.30 2.58
N ASP A 221 22.98 7.47 2.98
CA ASP A 221 23.40 7.82 4.34
C ASP A 221 23.52 9.33 4.59
N ASN A 222 23.43 10.14 3.52
CA ASN A 222 23.61 11.59 3.57
C ASN A 222 22.32 12.39 3.83
N LEU A 223 21.30 11.75 4.42
CA LEU A 223 20.05 12.41 4.80
C LEU A 223 20.26 13.69 5.64
N PRO A 224 21.18 13.75 6.62
CA PRO A 224 21.44 14.98 7.37
C PRO A 224 21.81 16.18 6.50
N GLU A 225 22.65 15.99 5.48
CA GLU A 225 23.09 17.03 4.56
C GLU A 225 21.94 17.49 3.66
N LEU A 226 21.11 16.55 3.20
CA LEU A 226 19.93 16.82 2.39
C LEU A 226 18.88 17.62 3.19
N LEU A 227 18.63 17.23 4.43
CA LEU A 227 17.78 17.97 5.36
C LEU A 227 18.33 19.37 5.66
N ALA A 228 19.65 19.52 5.81
CA ALA A 228 20.28 20.82 6.00
C ALA A 228 20.08 21.76 4.80
N ARG A 229 19.97 21.25 3.57
CA ARG A 229 19.62 22.05 2.38
C ARG A 229 18.20 22.60 2.47
N LEU A 230 17.23 21.76 2.78
CA LEU A 230 15.83 22.17 2.98
C LEU A 230 15.69 23.17 4.13
N ARG A 231 16.44 22.96 5.22
CA ARG A 231 16.52 23.90 6.35
C ARG A 231 16.98 25.30 5.95
N ARG A 232 18.04 25.42 5.14
CA ARG A 232 18.55 26.72 4.67
C ARG A 232 17.53 27.48 3.84
N ARG A 233 16.62 26.77 3.17
CA ARG A 233 15.49 27.34 2.41
C ARG A 233 14.28 27.69 3.27
N ARG A 234 14.35 27.46 4.59
CA ARG A 234 13.26 27.71 5.55
C ARG A 234 11.94 27.01 5.18
N VAL A 235 12.04 25.81 4.60
CA VAL A 235 10.88 24.97 4.26
C VAL A 235 9.96 24.80 5.47
N GLU A 236 8.67 25.09 5.26
CA GLU A 236 7.59 24.93 6.24
C GLU A 236 6.90 23.57 6.14
N ALA A 237 6.81 23.02 4.93
CA ALA A 237 6.27 21.70 4.65
C ALA A 237 7.24 20.87 3.81
N MET A 238 7.61 19.69 4.29
CA MET A 238 8.47 18.77 3.57
C MET A 238 7.66 17.55 3.17
N VAL A 239 7.50 17.32 1.87
CA VAL A 239 6.93 16.07 1.37
C VAL A 239 8.05 15.10 1.05
N VAL A 240 7.96 13.90 1.62
CA VAL A 240 8.94 12.85 1.45
C VAL A 240 8.33 11.70 0.65
N GLY A 241 9.03 11.26 -0.38
CA GLY A 241 8.66 10.09 -1.20
C GLY A 241 9.75 9.03 -1.16
N GLY A 242 9.33 7.79 -0.89
CA GLY A 242 10.16 6.59 -0.89
C GLY A 242 9.53 5.47 -0.07
N GLY A 243 10.21 4.33 -0.04
CA GLY A 243 9.77 3.14 0.69
C GLY A 243 10.09 3.14 2.20
N PRO A 244 9.74 2.05 2.90
CA PRO A 244 9.80 1.95 4.36
C PRO A 244 11.20 2.22 4.95
N GLY A 245 12.25 1.68 4.33
CA GLY A 245 13.62 1.89 4.79
C GLY A 245 14.07 3.37 4.79
N LEU A 246 13.49 4.22 3.92
CA LEU A 246 13.71 5.66 4.02
C LEU A 246 13.08 6.23 5.29
N VAL A 247 11.84 5.83 5.58
CA VAL A 247 11.03 6.38 6.67
C VAL A 247 11.71 6.16 8.01
N GLU A 248 12.30 4.99 8.21
CA GLU A 248 13.13 4.66 9.38
C GLU A 248 14.35 5.56 9.51
N ARG A 249 15.14 5.72 8.43
CA ARG A 249 16.32 6.60 8.44
C ARG A 249 15.95 8.07 8.61
N LEU A 250 14.81 8.49 8.04
CA LEU A 250 14.26 9.83 8.18
C LEU A 250 13.91 10.12 9.64
N GLU A 251 13.33 9.17 10.36
CA GLU A 251 13.04 9.31 11.79
C GLU A 251 14.30 9.65 12.58
N VAL A 252 15.36 8.84 12.41
CA VAL A 252 16.65 9.03 13.09
C VAL A 252 17.24 10.40 12.74
N ALA A 253 17.21 10.77 11.46
CA ALA A 253 17.74 12.04 10.98
C ALA A 253 16.98 13.26 11.54
N LEU A 254 15.64 13.21 11.58
CA LEU A 254 14.80 14.27 12.15
C LEU A 254 15.00 14.42 13.66
N ARG A 255 15.11 13.30 14.40
CA ARG A 255 15.42 13.31 15.83
C ARG A 255 16.77 13.98 16.10
N ARG A 256 17.83 13.60 15.37
CA ARG A 256 19.17 14.22 15.47
C ARG A 256 19.16 15.71 15.12
N ALA A 257 18.32 16.13 14.17
CA ALA A 257 18.16 17.52 13.80
C ALA A 257 17.37 18.36 14.82
N GLY A 258 16.79 17.75 15.86
CA GLY A 258 15.94 18.43 16.83
C GLY A 258 14.60 18.90 16.26
N ALA A 259 14.18 18.32 15.13
CA ALA A 259 12.94 18.64 14.42
C ALA A 259 11.73 17.98 15.11
N LEU A 260 11.40 18.44 16.32
CA LEU A 260 10.16 18.07 17.02
C LEU A 260 9.00 18.93 16.54
N TYR A 261 7.85 18.34 16.32
CA TYR A 261 6.66 19.03 15.84
C TYR A 261 6.00 19.95 16.89
N ARG A 262 5.55 21.13 16.46
CA ARG A 262 4.68 22.08 17.19
C ARG A 262 3.70 22.70 16.18
N SER A 263 2.53 23.15 16.62
CA SER A 263 1.38 23.52 15.78
C SER A 263 1.68 24.43 14.61
N THR A 264 0.82 24.39 13.58
CA THR A 264 0.85 25.28 12.40
C THR A 264 1.19 26.72 12.74
N GLU A 265 0.54 27.24 13.77
CA GLU A 265 0.73 28.61 14.24
C GLU A 265 2.15 28.83 14.80
N ALA A 266 2.62 27.90 15.64
CA ALA A 266 3.97 27.93 16.19
C ALA A 266 5.07 27.67 15.13
N ALA A 267 4.78 26.88 14.08
CA ALA A 267 5.66 26.62 12.95
C ALA A 267 5.78 27.86 12.04
N ARG A 268 4.65 28.48 11.67
CA ARG A 268 4.61 29.73 10.87
C ARG A 268 5.28 30.90 11.59
N ILE A 269 5.00 31.11 12.89
CA ILE A 269 5.56 32.22 13.68
C ILE A 269 7.10 32.12 13.83
N ARG A 270 7.65 30.90 13.95
CA ARG A 270 9.11 30.71 14.12
C ARG A 270 9.90 30.56 12.82
N SER A 271 9.33 30.00 11.75
CA SER A 271 9.95 30.04 10.41
C SER A 271 10.15 31.48 9.92
N ARG A 272 9.31 32.41 10.39
CA ARG A 272 9.40 33.86 10.16
C ARG A 272 10.36 34.61 11.09
N GLY A 273 11.06 33.96 12.01
CA GLY A 273 12.20 34.54 12.75
C GLY A 273 11.87 35.44 13.96
N ASN A 274 10.61 35.57 14.38
CA ASN A 274 10.21 36.54 15.43
C ASN A 274 10.20 36.01 16.89
N GLY A 275 10.81 34.86 17.17
CA GLY A 275 10.99 34.36 18.54
C GLY A 275 12.38 34.71 19.09
N ARG A 276 12.46 35.39 20.24
CA ARG A 276 13.73 35.57 20.98
C ARG A 276 14.25 34.21 21.47
N GLY A 277 15.19 33.64 20.72
CA GLY A 277 15.88 32.36 20.98
C GLY A 277 16.06 31.57 19.67
N ARG A 278 17.27 31.02 19.40
CA ARG A 278 17.57 30.29 18.15
C ARG A 278 16.53 29.18 17.90
N PRO A 279 15.60 29.31 16.93
CA PRO A 279 14.56 28.31 16.75
C PRO A 279 15.09 27.18 15.85
N GLY A 280 15.04 25.94 16.35
CA GLY A 280 15.28 24.77 15.50
C GLY A 280 14.25 24.68 14.38
N TRP A 281 14.71 24.32 13.17
CA TRP A 281 13.88 24.08 11.99
C TRP A 281 12.94 22.88 12.20
N ARG A 282 11.65 23.08 11.92
CA ARG A 282 10.56 22.15 12.26
C ARG A 282 9.50 22.14 11.16
N PRO A 283 9.81 21.59 9.96
CA PRO A 283 8.83 21.48 8.90
C PRO A 283 7.73 20.50 9.31
N GLN A 284 6.51 20.70 8.82
CA GLN A 284 5.54 19.60 8.82
C GLN A 284 6.04 18.54 7.84
N THR A 285 6.10 17.29 8.29
CA THR A 285 6.51 16.15 7.44
C THR A 285 5.26 15.52 6.85
N LEU A 286 5.25 15.39 5.53
CA LEU A 286 4.17 14.75 4.79
C LEU A 286 4.74 13.61 3.95
N LEU A 287 3.99 12.52 3.83
CA LEU A 287 4.41 11.32 3.13
C LEU A 287 3.38 10.94 2.07
N PHE A 288 3.87 10.31 1.00
CA PHE A 288 3.01 9.46 0.18
C PHE A 288 2.66 8.19 0.95
N ASP A 289 1.77 7.42 0.35
CA ASP A 289 1.19 6.20 0.88
C ASP A 289 2.22 5.19 1.43
N LEU A 290 3.32 4.96 0.70
CA LEU A 290 4.40 4.06 1.13
C LEU A 290 5.10 4.50 2.43
N GLY A 291 4.94 5.77 2.83
CA GLY A 291 5.49 6.28 4.08
C GLY A 291 4.64 5.96 5.32
N LEU A 292 3.43 5.41 5.15
CA LEU A 292 2.56 4.98 6.25
C LEU A 292 3.05 3.63 6.80
N THR A 293 4.21 3.65 7.45
CA THR A 293 4.92 2.48 7.99
C THR A 293 4.55 2.25 9.47
N PRO A 294 4.14 1.04 9.86
CA PRO A 294 4.00 0.66 11.27
C PRO A 294 5.34 0.67 12.02
N GLY A 295 5.33 0.83 13.35
CA GLY A 295 6.54 0.72 14.18
C GLY A 295 7.51 1.91 14.13
N VAL A 296 7.39 2.84 13.17
CA VAL A 296 8.27 4.01 13.07
C VAL A 296 7.81 5.13 14.00
N GLY A 297 8.73 5.66 14.81
CA GLY A 297 8.52 6.74 15.78
C GLY A 297 8.57 8.13 15.16
N LEU A 298 7.92 8.33 14.02
CA LEU A 298 7.85 9.63 13.36
C LEU A 298 7.22 10.69 14.28
N PRO A 299 7.62 11.97 14.15
CA PRO A 299 7.07 13.03 14.99
C PRO A 299 5.54 13.11 14.90
N PRO A 300 4.83 13.40 16.00
CA PRO A 300 3.42 13.78 15.93
C PRO A 300 3.19 14.90 14.92
N GLY A 301 2.02 14.97 14.29
CA GLY A 301 1.71 15.94 13.23
C GLY A 301 2.28 15.59 11.86
N THR A 302 3.06 14.50 11.75
CA THR A 302 3.34 13.87 10.45
C THR A 302 2.02 13.48 9.79
N VAL A 303 1.93 13.70 8.48
CA VAL A 303 0.76 13.40 7.66
C VAL A 303 1.15 12.43 6.54
N ALA A 304 0.24 11.55 6.14
CA ALA A 304 0.44 10.69 4.98
C ALA A 304 -0.84 10.58 4.16
N ALA A 305 -0.72 10.53 2.83
CA ALA A 305 -1.88 10.37 1.95
C ALA A 305 -2.11 8.89 1.64
N GLU A 306 -3.35 8.41 1.82
CA GLU A 306 -3.72 7.03 1.53
C GLU A 306 -5.26 6.88 1.50
N GLY A 307 -5.74 5.84 0.80
CA GLY A 307 -7.11 5.34 0.87
C GLY A 307 -7.55 5.02 2.29
N LEU A 308 -8.86 5.01 2.52
CA LEU A 308 -9.42 4.48 3.77
C LEU A 308 -8.88 3.07 3.95
N ALA A 309 -8.93 2.20 2.95
CA ALA A 309 -8.63 0.78 3.07
C ALA A 309 -7.30 0.40 3.73
N ARG A 310 -6.17 1.02 3.36
CA ARG A 310 -4.85 0.64 3.90
C ARG A 310 -4.62 1.12 5.32
N GLY A 311 -4.89 2.39 5.64
CA GLY A 311 -4.82 2.85 7.04
C GLY A 311 -5.92 2.23 7.92
N ALA A 312 -6.90 1.57 7.30
CA ALA A 312 -8.11 1.06 7.92
C ALA A 312 -8.20 -0.44 8.11
N HIS A 313 -7.14 -1.23 7.90
CA HIS A 313 -7.23 -2.62 8.34
C HIS A 313 -7.56 -2.75 9.84
N TYR A 314 -7.29 -1.68 10.59
CA TYR A 314 -7.74 -1.44 11.94
C TYR A 314 -9.19 -0.99 12.09
N LEU A 315 -9.74 -0.18 11.16
CA LEU A 315 -11.09 0.36 11.27
C LEU A 315 -12.12 -0.76 11.35
N PRO A 316 -13.27 -0.52 12.01
CA PRO A 316 -14.25 -1.56 12.28
C PRO A 316 -15.10 -1.95 11.06
N LEU A 317 -14.55 -1.88 9.84
CA LEU A 317 -15.24 -2.32 8.64
C LEU A 317 -15.21 -3.87 8.56
N PRO A 318 -16.35 -4.53 8.34
CA PRO A 318 -16.41 -5.99 8.37
C PRO A 318 -15.46 -6.69 7.41
N GLY A 319 -15.23 -6.12 6.22
CA GLY A 319 -14.31 -6.68 5.23
C GLY A 319 -12.86 -6.68 5.72
N PHE A 320 -12.40 -5.54 6.25
CA PHE A 320 -11.05 -5.41 6.81
C PHE A 320 -10.84 -6.26 8.06
N ARG A 321 -11.85 -6.37 8.94
CA ARG A 321 -11.79 -7.28 10.09
C ARG A 321 -11.62 -8.73 9.67
N ARG A 322 -12.39 -9.19 8.68
CA ARG A 322 -12.26 -10.56 8.15
C ARG A 322 -10.89 -10.80 7.54
N TRP A 323 -10.39 -9.85 6.75
CA TRP A 323 -9.05 -9.95 6.16
C TRP A 323 -7.98 -10.05 7.25
N ARG A 324 -7.98 -9.14 8.23
CA ARG A 324 -6.99 -9.17 9.31
C ARG A 324 -7.06 -10.46 10.12
N SER A 325 -8.26 -10.93 10.48
CA SER A 325 -8.42 -12.22 11.16
C SER A 325 -7.85 -13.36 10.33
N ALA A 326 -8.18 -13.44 9.04
CA ALA A 326 -7.63 -14.47 8.16
C ALA A 326 -6.10 -14.36 8.02
N PHE A 327 -5.55 -13.15 8.03
CA PHE A 327 -4.11 -12.93 8.00
C PHE A 327 -3.44 -13.42 9.29
N VAL A 328 -3.93 -13.01 10.45
CA VAL A 328 -3.41 -13.47 11.75
C VAL A 328 -3.52 -14.99 11.87
N ASP A 329 -4.66 -15.57 11.49
CA ASP A 329 -4.86 -17.02 11.54
C ASP A 329 -3.91 -17.79 10.59
N TRP A 330 -3.52 -17.18 9.47
CA TRP A 330 -2.69 -17.81 8.44
C TRP A 330 -1.20 -17.60 8.67
N TRP A 331 -0.79 -16.38 9.00
CA TRP A 331 0.61 -15.97 9.16
C TRP A 331 1.11 -16.03 10.60
N ASP A 332 0.21 -16.10 11.59
CA ASP A 332 0.52 -15.93 13.01
C ASP A 332 1.23 -14.59 13.30
N ALA A 333 0.81 -13.55 12.57
CA ALA A 333 1.38 -12.20 12.65
C ALA A 333 0.31 -11.13 12.41
N GLU A 334 0.51 -9.93 12.97
CA GLU A 334 -0.31 -8.77 12.64
C GLU A 334 0.17 -8.17 11.30
N PRO A 335 -0.72 -7.88 10.35
CA PRO A 335 -0.32 -7.32 9.06
C PRO A 335 0.11 -5.86 9.18
N TYR A 336 1.00 -5.43 8.28
CA TYR A 336 1.41 -4.03 8.15
C TYR A 336 0.42 -3.20 7.29
N GLY A 337 -0.42 -3.88 6.50
CA GLY A 337 -1.46 -3.31 5.66
C GLY A 337 -1.10 -3.26 4.18
N TRP A 338 0.15 -3.54 3.81
CA TRP A 338 0.63 -3.56 2.41
C TRP A 338 0.24 -4.85 1.70
N GLU A 339 0.18 -5.94 2.45
CA GLU A 339 -0.25 -7.28 2.05
C GLU A 339 -1.72 -7.28 1.56
N LEU A 340 -2.54 -6.33 2.03
CA LEU A 340 -3.92 -6.17 1.58
C LEU A 340 -4.02 -5.96 0.06
N ARG A 341 -2.99 -5.33 -0.54
CA ARG A 341 -2.99 -5.03 -1.98
C ARG A 341 -2.89 -6.30 -2.81
N ALA A 342 -1.90 -7.14 -2.53
CA ALA A 342 -1.75 -8.43 -3.21
C ALA A 342 -2.92 -9.37 -2.89
N TYR A 343 -3.42 -9.39 -1.65
CA TYR A 343 -4.65 -10.11 -1.30
C TYR A 343 -5.85 -9.68 -2.17
N GLN A 344 -6.03 -8.38 -2.37
CA GLN A 344 -7.09 -7.85 -3.24
C GLN A 344 -6.85 -8.15 -4.71
N ALA A 345 -5.60 -8.14 -5.17
CA ALA A 345 -5.24 -8.54 -6.53
C ALA A 345 -5.63 -10.00 -6.80
N VAL A 346 -5.32 -10.93 -5.89
CA VAL A 346 -5.77 -12.32 -6.01
C VAL A 346 -7.30 -12.43 -5.99
N ALA A 347 -7.97 -11.65 -5.13
CA ALA A 347 -9.44 -11.62 -5.10
C ALA A 347 -10.04 -11.12 -6.43
N MET A 348 -9.38 -10.19 -7.12
CA MET A 348 -9.78 -9.74 -8.46
C MET A 348 -9.60 -10.88 -9.49
N ILE A 349 -8.44 -11.54 -9.52
CA ILE A 349 -8.16 -12.68 -10.41
C ILE A 349 -9.19 -13.80 -10.22
N GLY A 350 -9.44 -14.19 -8.98
CA GLY A 350 -10.44 -15.21 -8.65
C GLY A 350 -11.87 -14.80 -9.02
N TRP A 351 -12.22 -13.51 -8.86
CA TRP A 351 -13.53 -12.99 -9.26
C TRP A 351 -13.75 -13.10 -10.78
N ALA A 352 -12.72 -12.77 -11.56
CA ALA A 352 -12.74 -12.81 -13.03
C ALA A 352 -12.83 -14.24 -13.53
N SER A 353 -11.91 -15.09 -13.06
CA SER A 353 -11.84 -16.51 -13.39
C SER A 353 -13.11 -17.28 -13.05
N GLY A 354 -13.77 -16.94 -11.93
CA GLY A 354 -15.01 -17.58 -11.50
C GLY A 354 -16.24 -17.23 -12.35
N ARG A 355 -16.14 -16.23 -13.24
CA ARG A 355 -17.25 -15.73 -14.10
C ARG A 355 -16.97 -15.88 -15.58
N ALA A 356 -15.70 -15.95 -15.96
CA ALA A 356 -15.27 -16.17 -17.32
C ALA A 356 -15.64 -17.57 -17.81
N ARG A 357 -15.89 -17.67 -19.11
CA ARG A 357 -15.92 -18.96 -19.81
C ARG A 357 -14.48 -19.44 -20.03
N PRO A 358 -14.22 -20.75 -20.16
CA PRO A 358 -12.90 -21.23 -20.55
C PRO A 358 -12.39 -20.52 -21.81
N GLY A 359 -11.13 -20.07 -21.78
CA GLY A 359 -10.50 -19.33 -22.89
C GLY A 359 -11.01 -17.90 -23.10
N ALA A 360 -11.85 -17.36 -22.20
CA ALA A 360 -12.24 -15.96 -22.27
C ALA A 360 -11.16 -15.04 -21.71
N ASP A 361 -11.10 -13.84 -22.27
CA ASP A 361 -10.30 -12.74 -21.74
C ASP A 361 -10.76 -12.38 -20.31
N LEU A 362 -9.87 -12.65 -19.35
CA LEU A 362 -10.10 -12.42 -17.93
C LEU A 362 -9.99 -10.92 -17.58
N ALA A 363 -9.21 -10.14 -18.33
CA ALA A 363 -9.15 -8.70 -18.17
C ALA A 363 -10.46 -8.05 -18.62
N ALA A 364 -11.03 -8.45 -19.77
CA ALA A 364 -12.36 -8.00 -20.20
C ALA A 364 -13.44 -8.35 -19.17
N SER A 365 -13.32 -9.50 -18.51
CA SER A 365 -14.22 -9.89 -17.41
C SER A 365 -14.10 -8.91 -16.24
N LEU A 366 -12.88 -8.55 -15.82
CA LEU A 366 -12.64 -7.52 -14.79
C LEU A 366 -13.16 -6.14 -15.22
N GLU A 367 -12.93 -5.70 -16.45
CA GLU A 367 -13.39 -4.41 -16.95
C GLU A 367 -14.92 -4.26 -16.85
N ALA A 368 -15.66 -5.36 -17.03
CA ALA A 368 -17.11 -5.43 -16.87
C ALA A 368 -17.58 -5.45 -15.40
N ALA A 369 -16.67 -5.53 -14.43
CA ALA A 369 -17.02 -5.65 -13.03
C ALA A 369 -17.65 -4.37 -12.48
N ARG A 370 -18.78 -4.52 -11.77
CA ARG A 370 -19.49 -3.42 -11.11
C ARG A 370 -19.76 -3.78 -9.65
N GLY A 371 -19.34 -2.90 -8.74
CA GLY A 371 -19.60 -3.04 -7.30
C GLY A 371 -18.99 -4.28 -6.66
N ILE A 372 -17.87 -4.79 -7.18
CA ILE A 372 -17.14 -5.90 -6.54
C ILE A 372 -16.64 -5.47 -5.17
N ARG A 373 -16.62 -6.39 -4.20
CA ARG A 373 -16.26 -6.07 -2.82
C ARG A 373 -14.82 -6.49 -2.52
N LEU A 374 -13.90 -5.53 -2.58
CA LEU A 374 -12.49 -5.72 -2.25
C LEU A 374 -12.21 -5.13 -0.86
N GLY A 375 -11.82 -5.96 0.11
CA GLY A 375 -11.62 -5.53 1.50
C GLY A 375 -12.88 -4.93 2.17
N GLY A 376 -14.06 -5.10 1.59
CA GLY A 376 -15.29 -4.45 2.09
C GLY A 376 -15.50 -3.02 1.58
N MET A 377 -14.72 -2.57 0.61
CA MET A 377 -14.99 -1.41 -0.22
C MET A 377 -15.51 -1.87 -1.58
N ALA A 378 -16.39 -1.07 -2.19
CA ALA A 378 -16.87 -1.34 -3.53
C ALA A 378 -15.84 -0.83 -4.54
N ALA A 379 -15.44 -1.67 -5.47
CA ALA A 379 -14.68 -1.29 -6.66
C ALA A 379 -15.55 -1.55 -7.90
N SER A 380 -15.37 -0.71 -8.92
CA SER A 380 -15.97 -0.91 -10.23
C SER A 380 -14.92 -0.53 -11.24
N PHE A 381 -14.86 -1.27 -12.35
CA PHE A 381 -13.92 -0.98 -13.41
C PHE A 381 -14.66 -0.51 -14.66
N GLY A 382 -13.92 -0.10 -15.67
CA GLY A 382 -14.44 0.17 -16.99
C GLY A 382 -13.32 0.59 -17.93
N PRO A 383 -13.61 0.85 -19.21
CA PRO A 383 -12.59 1.10 -20.24
C PRO A 383 -11.62 2.26 -19.96
N ARG A 384 -11.89 3.07 -18.92
CA ARG A 384 -11.12 4.24 -18.51
C ARG A 384 -10.85 4.28 -17.01
N ASP A 385 -11.11 3.19 -16.29
CA ASP A 385 -10.97 3.13 -14.84
C ASP A 385 -10.62 1.71 -14.39
N HIS A 386 -9.32 1.42 -14.30
CA HIS A 386 -8.78 0.14 -13.85
C HIS A 386 -8.18 0.22 -12.44
N VAL A 387 -8.59 1.23 -11.65
CA VAL A 387 -8.11 1.44 -10.28
C VAL A 387 -9.13 0.90 -9.29
N SER A 388 -8.74 -0.04 -8.45
CA SER A 388 -9.65 -0.65 -7.47
C SER A 388 -9.98 0.29 -6.30
N VAL A 389 -9.11 1.27 -6.06
CA VAL A 389 -9.27 2.29 -5.04
C VAL A 389 -10.26 3.34 -5.52
N GLU A 390 -11.30 3.56 -4.74
CA GLU A 390 -12.26 4.63 -5.02
C GLU A 390 -11.69 5.98 -4.57
N ARG A 391 -11.55 6.93 -5.51
CA ARG A 391 -10.96 8.25 -5.29
C ARG A 391 -11.52 8.98 -4.07
N ARG A 392 -12.83 8.90 -3.81
CA ARG A 392 -13.48 9.54 -2.65
C ARG A 392 -13.11 8.92 -1.30
N THR A 393 -12.33 7.86 -1.30
CA THR A 393 -11.84 7.19 -0.10
C THR A 393 -10.38 7.51 0.17
N VAL A 394 -9.68 8.16 -0.77
CA VAL A 394 -8.35 8.72 -0.51
C VAL A 394 -8.48 9.98 0.33
N GLY A 395 -7.61 10.09 1.31
CA GLY A 395 -7.54 11.21 2.23
C GLY A 395 -6.21 11.20 2.97
N LEU A 396 -6.16 11.92 4.08
CA LEU A 396 -4.95 12.08 4.87
C LEU A 396 -5.08 11.36 6.21
N TRP A 397 -3.97 10.78 6.63
CA TRP A 397 -3.76 10.16 7.93
C TRP A 397 -2.74 11.00 8.69
N THR A 398 -2.78 10.97 10.01
CA THR A 398 -1.84 11.73 10.84
C THR A 398 -1.49 11.00 12.12
N ILE A 399 -0.28 11.26 12.63
CA ILE A 399 0.12 10.85 13.98
C ILE A 399 -0.38 11.93 14.96
N PRO A 400 -1.38 11.66 15.81
CA PRO A 400 -1.92 12.67 16.69
C PRO A 400 -0.92 13.03 17.78
N ARG A 401 -0.99 14.26 18.30
CA ARG A 401 -0.19 14.66 19.46
C ARG A 401 -0.54 13.86 20.71
N PRO A 402 0.43 13.66 21.62
CA PRO A 402 0.14 13.15 22.97
C PRO A 402 -0.98 13.95 23.64
N GLY A 403 -1.89 13.26 24.32
CA GLY A 403 -3.02 13.88 25.03
C GLY A 403 -4.26 14.16 24.18
N ILE A 404 -4.20 14.01 22.85
CA ILE A 404 -5.40 14.07 22.01
C ILE A 404 -6.15 12.76 22.13
N ASN A 405 -7.30 12.84 22.79
CA ASN A 405 -8.19 11.70 22.93
C ASN A 405 -8.81 11.38 21.57
N VAL A 406 -8.50 10.18 21.06
CA VAL A 406 -9.26 9.52 20.00
C VAL A 406 -9.93 8.32 20.68
N PRO A 407 -11.07 8.53 21.38
CA PRO A 407 -11.61 7.55 22.33
C PRO A 407 -11.86 6.19 21.69
N GLU A 408 -12.26 6.19 20.43
CA GLU A 408 -12.56 5.00 19.67
C GLU A 408 -11.29 4.30 19.12
N ARG A 409 -10.11 4.95 19.14
CA ARG A 409 -8.83 4.35 18.70
C ARG A 409 -8.43 3.17 19.57
N GLY A 410 -8.66 3.22 20.88
CA GLY A 410 -8.39 2.09 21.78
C GLY A 410 -9.26 0.85 21.50
N ARG A 411 -10.22 0.93 20.56
CA ARG A 411 -11.03 -0.20 20.08
C ARG A 411 -10.50 -0.80 18.78
N LEU A 412 -9.46 -0.20 18.22
CA LEU A 412 -8.72 -0.72 17.09
C LEU A 412 -7.66 -1.70 17.61
N PRO A 413 -7.51 -2.89 17.01
CA PRO A 413 -6.42 -3.81 17.35
C PRO A 413 -5.07 -3.21 16.97
N GLY A 414 -3.98 -3.68 17.57
CA GLY A 414 -2.64 -3.23 17.22
C GLY A 414 -2.29 -1.79 17.61
N ALA A 415 -1.03 -1.43 17.40
CA ALA A 415 -0.42 -0.19 17.88
C ALA A 415 -0.11 0.82 16.77
N MET A 416 -0.97 0.95 15.74
CA MET A 416 -0.69 1.91 14.67
C MET A 416 -0.81 3.36 15.18
N PRO A 417 0.25 4.19 15.04
CA PRO A 417 0.24 5.59 15.50
C PRO A 417 -0.74 6.47 14.69
N TRP A 418 -1.02 6.07 13.46
CA TRP A 418 -1.79 6.82 12.49
C TRP A 418 -3.30 6.78 12.76
N VAL A 419 -3.94 7.94 12.67
CA VAL A 419 -5.39 8.07 12.67
C VAL A 419 -5.85 8.89 11.46
N PRO A 420 -7.03 8.63 10.91
CA PRO A 420 -7.61 9.45 9.85
C PRO A 420 -7.72 10.93 10.26
N LEU A 421 -7.34 11.82 9.36
CA LEU A 421 -7.69 13.23 9.40
C LEU A 421 -9.08 13.40 8.77
N GLY A 422 -10.12 13.30 9.61
CA GLY A 422 -11.48 12.95 9.17
C GLY A 422 -12.13 13.88 8.12
N ARG A 423 -11.69 15.13 8.02
CA ARG A 423 -12.20 16.11 7.04
C ARG A 423 -11.60 16.00 5.63
N THR A 424 -10.54 15.20 5.48
CA THR A 424 -9.80 15.06 4.21
C THR A 424 -10.27 13.88 3.38
N PHE A 425 -11.11 13.01 3.94
CA PHE A 425 -11.70 11.90 3.21
C PHE A 425 -12.94 12.37 2.46
N GLY A 426 -12.92 12.20 1.14
CA GLY A 426 -14.02 12.53 0.25
C GLY A 426 -13.80 13.80 -0.59
N PHE A 427 -14.42 13.83 -1.76
CA PHE A 427 -14.40 15.00 -2.66
C PHE A 427 -15.69 15.79 -2.51
N GLY A 428 -15.59 17.11 -2.29
CA GLY A 428 -16.78 17.94 -2.02
C GLY A 428 -17.60 17.48 -0.81
N GLY A 429 -16.92 16.90 0.19
CA GLY A 429 -17.52 16.34 1.42
C GLY A 429 -18.08 14.93 1.28
N ARG A 430 -18.05 14.28 0.12
CA ARG A 430 -18.65 12.95 -0.07
C ARG A 430 -17.61 11.83 -0.04
N VAL A 431 -17.82 10.86 0.84
CA VAL A 431 -17.05 9.60 0.89
C VAL A 431 -17.88 8.48 0.26
N ALA A 432 -17.26 7.70 -0.62
CA ALA A 432 -17.90 6.54 -1.22
C ALA A 432 -17.68 5.31 -0.33
N LEU A 433 -18.75 4.85 0.31
CA LEU A 433 -18.74 3.66 1.16
C LEU A 433 -19.95 2.81 0.84
N PRO A 434 -19.85 1.49 1.01
CA PRO A 434 -21.01 0.64 0.96
C PRO A 434 -22.10 1.08 1.95
N PRO A 435 -23.39 0.85 1.63
CA PRO A 435 -24.49 1.09 2.54
C PRO A 435 -24.24 0.45 3.91
N GLY A 436 -24.48 1.21 4.99
CA GLY A 436 -24.25 0.77 6.38
C GLY A 436 -22.85 1.08 6.93
N ASN A 437 -21.80 1.04 6.09
CA ASN A 437 -20.42 1.27 6.56
C ASN A 437 -20.20 2.71 7.06
N ALA A 438 -20.92 3.69 6.50
CA ALA A 438 -20.83 5.08 6.94
C ALA A 438 -21.17 5.25 8.43
N ARG A 439 -22.08 4.44 8.99
CA ARG A 439 -22.43 4.49 10.42
C ARG A 439 -21.34 3.90 11.31
N LEU A 440 -20.50 3.01 10.79
CA LEU A 440 -19.38 2.45 11.53
C LEU A 440 -18.27 3.47 11.69
N LEU A 441 -18.13 4.39 10.73
CA LEU A 441 -17.00 5.30 10.64
C LEU A 441 -17.34 6.74 11.02
N TRP A 442 -18.55 7.25 10.76
CA TRP A 442 -18.92 8.65 11.05
C TRP A 442 -19.99 8.77 12.14
N LYS A 443 -19.93 9.85 12.93
CA LYS A 443 -21.00 10.20 13.89
C LYS A 443 -22.21 10.84 13.20
N ARG A 444 -22.01 11.59 12.12
CA ARG A 444 -23.05 12.22 11.29
C ARG A 444 -22.80 11.87 9.81
N ARG A 445 -23.84 11.68 9.00
CA ARG A 445 -23.69 11.35 7.56
C ARG A 445 -22.87 12.44 6.83
N PRO A 446 -22.07 12.08 5.81
CA PRO A 446 -21.11 12.99 5.16
C PRO A 446 -21.71 14.10 4.27
N ASN A 447 -22.77 14.79 4.70
CA ASN A 447 -23.37 15.92 3.98
C ASN A 447 -23.14 17.28 4.68
N GLY A 448 -22.15 17.40 5.57
CA GLY A 448 -21.86 18.61 6.38
C GLY A 448 -20.57 18.44 7.22
N THR A 449 -20.36 19.21 8.29
CA THR A 449 -19.14 19.12 9.13
C THR A 449 -18.82 17.69 9.55
N HIS A 450 -17.75 17.13 8.96
CA HIS A 450 -17.42 15.72 8.99
C HIS A 450 -16.73 15.36 10.31
N ARG A 451 -17.36 14.49 11.13
CA ARG A 451 -16.70 13.90 12.30
C ARG A 451 -16.60 12.39 12.17
N LEU A 452 -15.41 11.94 11.83
CA LEU A 452 -15.05 10.53 11.91
C LEU A 452 -15.02 10.09 13.38
N ARG A 453 -15.48 8.88 13.67
CA ARG A 453 -15.42 8.24 14.99
C ARG A 453 -13.99 7.86 15.36
N PHE A 454 -13.21 7.38 14.40
CA PHE A 454 -11.89 6.80 14.61
C PHE A 454 -10.74 7.71 14.19
N GLY A 455 -10.96 9.04 14.14
CA GLY A 455 -9.98 10.00 13.65
C GLY A 455 -10.05 11.33 14.36
N VAL A 456 -9.15 12.23 14.01
CA VAL A 456 -9.13 13.60 14.53
C VAL A 456 -10.00 14.49 13.64
N GLY A 457 -11.04 15.05 14.25
CA GLY A 457 -11.89 16.05 13.64
C GLY A 457 -11.43 17.41 14.11
N THR A 458 -10.95 18.23 13.19
CA THR A 458 -10.23 19.46 13.50
C THR A 458 -10.66 20.60 12.60
N LEU A 459 -10.49 21.82 13.13
CA LEU A 459 -10.64 23.04 12.36
C LEU A 459 -9.31 23.37 11.68
N GLN A 460 -9.35 24.22 10.65
CA GLN A 460 -8.15 24.71 9.96
C GLN A 460 -7.17 25.41 10.93
N ALA A 461 -7.70 26.08 11.96
CA ALA A 461 -6.94 26.73 13.02
C ALA A 461 -6.50 25.78 14.15
N ASP A 462 -6.91 24.51 14.14
CA ASP A 462 -6.67 23.59 15.25
C ASP A 462 -5.18 23.25 15.36
N PRO A 463 -4.56 23.48 16.52
CA PRO A 463 -3.17 23.14 16.73
C PRO A 463 -2.93 21.62 16.71
N VAL A 464 -3.93 20.74 16.85
CA VAL A 464 -3.80 19.27 16.88
C VAL A 464 -3.09 18.71 15.64
N HIS A 465 -3.18 19.42 14.52
CA HIS A 465 -2.46 19.12 13.30
C HIS A 465 -1.11 19.69 13.29
#